data_AF-A0A1V1P891-F1
#
_entry.id   AF-A0A1V1P891-F1
#
_cell.length_a   1.000
_cell.length_b   1.000
_cell.length_c   1.000
_cell.angle_alpha   90.00
_cell.angle_beta   90.00
_cell.angle_gamma   90.00
#
_symmetry.space_group_name_H-M   'P 1'
#
loop_
_entity.id
_entity.type
_entity.pdbx_description
1 polymer ?
#
loop_
_entity_poly.entity_id
_entity_poly.type
_entity_poly.pdbx_seq_one_letter_code
_entity_poly.pdbx_strand_id
1 'polypeptide(L)'
;GYLVKVNQDIEWIVEGEKLELPYTINLGKGWNIMAWPDEFTQSAFSVVKPLIDDEALIKVIDEQGLRIIYNAFAKQWIDEITDFNPGKGFLVKTSKESTLTIDQSQQLKRSKYNSESHINITLNSASHYQPVWEGYPYNSLKLWVVDVNGFVIEENDEGRMYRLGEDNFI
;
A
#
# COMPACT_ATOMS: atom_id res chain seq x y z
N GLY A 1 4.72 12.28 1.26
CA GLY A 1 6.10 12.69 0.98
C GLY A 1 6.21 13.35 -0.38
N TYR A 2 7.24 14.15 -0.59
CA TYR A 2 7.56 14.76 -1.89
C TYR A 2 8.85 14.14 -2.40
N LEU A 3 8.93 13.86 -3.71
CA LEU A 3 10.18 13.46 -4.35
C LEU A 3 10.91 14.74 -4.76
N VAL A 4 12.02 15.04 -4.09
CA VAL A 4 12.83 16.23 -4.37
C VAL A 4 14.10 15.78 -5.08
N LYS A 5 14.29 16.27 -6.31
CA LYS A 5 15.53 16.07 -7.07
C LYS A 5 16.45 17.27 -6.89
N VAL A 6 17.64 17.04 -6.33
CA VAL A 6 18.68 18.06 -6.14
C VAL A 6 19.80 17.87 -7.17
N ASN A 7 20.53 18.94 -7.48
CA ASN A 7 21.64 18.94 -8.45
C ASN A 7 23.04 19.08 -7.80
N GLN A 8 23.07 19.24 -6.47
CA GLN A 8 24.25 19.28 -5.62
C GLN A 8 23.83 18.92 -4.19
N ASP A 9 24.79 18.63 -3.31
CA ASP A 9 24.51 18.36 -1.90
C ASP A 9 24.00 19.63 -1.21
N ILE A 10 22.93 19.50 -0.44
CA ILE A 10 22.27 20.59 0.29
C ILE A 10 21.85 20.07 1.68
N GLU A 11 22.05 20.90 2.70
CA GLU A 11 21.40 20.74 4.01
C GLU A 11 20.01 21.39 3.96
N TRP A 12 18.96 20.60 4.16
CA TRP A 12 17.58 21.07 4.19
C TRP A 12 17.06 21.00 5.62
N ILE A 13 16.81 22.16 6.23
CA ILE A 13 16.16 22.27 7.55
C ILE A 13 14.66 22.50 7.33
N VAL A 14 13.83 21.60 7.87
CA VAL A 14 12.38 21.76 7.93
C VAL A 14 12.00 21.94 9.40
N GLU A 15 11.47 23.11 9.73
CA GLU A 15 10.88 23.38 11.05
C GLU A 15 9.36 23.37 10.93
N GLY A 16 8.68 22.87 11.95
CA GLY A 16 7.23 22.80 11.98
C GLY A 16 6.71 22.58 13.40
N GLU A 17 5.45 22.94 13.61
CA GLU A 17 4.74 22.66 14.86
C GLU A 17 4.19 21.23 14.85
N LYS A 18 4.08 20.65 16.03
CA LYS A 18 3.47 19.33 16.21
C LYS A 18 2.01 19.38 15.79
N LEU A 19 1.56 18.34 15.08
CA LEU A 19 0.16 18.21 14.70
C LEU A 19 -0.68 17.74 15.90
N GLU A 20 -1.74 18.48 16.21
CA GLU A 20 -2.72 18.09 17.22
C GLU A 20 -3.67 17.01 16.69
N LEU A 21 -3.88 15.95 17.48
CA LEU A 21 -4.80 14.86 17.17
C LEU A 21 -6.08 14.99 18.02
N PRO A 22 -7.27 14.60 17.50
CA PRO A 22 -7.49 13.94 16.22
C PRO A 22 -7.35 14.88 15.02
N TYR A 23 -6.75 14.39 13.94
CA TYR A 23 -6.56 15.14 12.71
C TYR A 23 -7.28 14.47 11.54
N THR A 24 -7.96 15.26 10.71
CA THR A 24 -8.69 14.76 9.54
C THR A 24 -7.94 15.10 8.26
N ILE A 25 -7.62 14.05 7.49
CA ILE A 25 -7.00 14.15 6.18
C ILE A 25 -8.09 14.03 5.11
N ASN A 26 -8.20 15.03 4.25
CA ASN A 26 -9.05 14.97 3.07
C ASN A 26 -8.35 14.18 1.97
N LEU A 27 -9.01 13.17 1.43
CA LEU A 27 -8.53 12.33 0.33
C LEU A 27 -9.39 12.57 -0.91
N GLY A 28 -8.76 13.04 -1.98
CA GLY A 28 -9.42 13.16 -3.28
C GLY A 28 -9.62 11.81 -3.94
N LYS A 29 -10.50 11.72 -4.93
CA LYS A 29 -10.63 10.50 -5.75
C LYS A 29 -9.32 10.18 -6.48
N GLY A 30 -8.90 8.92 -6.45
CA GLY A 30 -7.67 8.47 -7.11
C GLY A 30 -6.50 8.40 -6.13
N TRP A 31 -5.29 8.71 -6.60
CA TRP A 31 -4.08 8.59 -5.78
C TRP A 31 -3.88 9.82 -4.88
N ASN A 32 -3.69 9.56 -3.60
CA ASN A 32 -3.32 10.52 -2.58
C ASN A 32 -1.98 10.12 -1.98
N ILE A 33 -1.20 11.11 -1.57
CA ILE A 33 0.03 10.88 -0.80
C ILE A 33 -0.23 11.41 0.61
N MET A 34 -0.03 10.56 1.61
CA MET A 34 -0.06 10.96 3.01
C MET A 34 1.25 10.62 3.70
N ALA A 35 1.66 11.45 4.64
CA ALA A 35 2.67 11.08 5.64
C ALA A 35 1.95 10.65 6.91
N TRP A 36 2.55 9.73 7.67
CA TRP A 36 2.03 9.40 9.00
C TRP A 36 2.28 10.59 9.94
N PRO A 37 1.22 11.21 10.51
CA PRO A 37 1.38 12.43 11.28
C PRO A 37 1.58 12.20 12.79
N ASP A 38 1.37 10.98 13.28
CA ASP A 38 1.51 10.64 14.69
C ASP A 38 2.97 10.22 15.00
N GLU A 39 3.43 10.52 16.21
CA GLU A 39 4.72 10.07 16.74
C GLU A 39 4.65 8.62 17.24
N PHE A 40 3.45 8.04 17.31
CA PHE A 40 3.23 6.66 17.70
C PHE A 40 2.81 5.80 16.52
N THR A 41 3.28 4.55 16.52
CA THR A 41 2.85 3.54 15.57
C THR A 41 1.40 3.13 15.81
N GLN A 42 0.62 2.96 14.75
CA GLN A 42 -0.73 2.39 14.79
C GLN A 42 -0.91 1.33 13.69
N SER A 43 -1.79 0.36 13.92
CA SER A 43 -2.11 -0.68 12.93
C SER A 43 -2.65 -0.03 11.65
N ALA A 44 -1.97 -0.29 10.53
CA ALA A 44 -2.30 0.29 9.23
C ALA A 44 -3.73 -0.11 8.83
N PHE A 45 -4.07 -1.39 8.99
CA PHE A 45 -5.42 -1.90 8.74
C PHE A 45 -6.50 -1.20 9.57
N SER A 46 -6.24 -0.99 10.86
CA SER A 46 -7.21 -0.35 11.77
C SER A 46 -7.46 1.10 11.38
N VAL A 47 -6.41 1.83 11.02
CA VAL A 47 -6.50 3.23 10.57
C VAL A 47 -7.32 3.35 9.30
N VAL A 48 -7.11 2.48 8.31
CA VAL A 48 -7.79 2.58 7.00
C VAL A 48 -9.15 1.88 6.97
N LYS A 49 -9.53 1.17 8.03
CA LYS A 49 -10.82 0.46 8.14
C LYS A 49 -12.03 1.34 7.82
N PRO A 50 -12.14 2.61 8.27
CA PRO A 50 -13.26 3.47 7.89
C PRO A 50 -13.39 3.67 6.38
N LEU A 51 -12.27 3.72 5.65
CA LEU A 51 -12.28 3.83 4.19
C LEU A 51 -12.69 2.52 3.52
N ILE A 52 -12.37 1.37 4.14
CA ILE A 52 -12.82 0.05 3.69
C ILE A 52 -14.33 -0.07 3.87
N ASP A 53 -14.83 0.27 5.06
CA ASP A 53 -16.25 0.17 5.41
C ASP A 53 -17.12 1.09 4.54
N ASP A 54 -16.59 2.25 4.13
CA ASP A 54 -17.26 3.20 3.20
C ASP A 54 -17.07 2.83 1.71
N GLU A 55 -16.46 1.69 1.40
CA GLU A 55 -16.13 1.26 0.02
C GLU A 55 -15.31 2.30 -0.77
N ALA A 56 -14.60 3.17 -0.03
CA ALA A 56 -13.78 4.24 -0.58
C ALA A 56 -12.37 3.75 -0.89
N LEU A 57 -11.82 2.79 -0.13
CA LEU A 57 -10.45 2.32 -0.30
C LEU A 57 -10.31 1.38 -1.50
N ILE A 58 -9.32 1.64 -2.35
CA ILE A 58 -8.88 0.71 -3.40
C ILE A 58 -7.60 0.01 -2.99
N LYS A 59 -6.60 0.78 -2.52
CA LYS A 59 -5.27 0.26 -2.20
C LYS A 59 -4.46 1.23 -1.34
N VAL A 60 -3.60 0.70 -0.47
CA VAL A 60 -2.49 1.43 0.17
C VAL A 60 -1.16 0.84 -0.25
N ILE A 61 -0.12 1.67 -0.39
CA ILE A 61 1.26 1.22 -0.65
C ILE A 61 2.23 2.01 0.23
N ASP A 62 3.17 1.34 0.87
CA ASP A 62 4.28 1.96 1.60
C ASP A 62 5.49 2.27 0.69
N GLU A 63 6.56 2.81 1.28
CA GLU A 63 7.81 3.12 0.57
C GLU A 63 8.53 1.88 0.01
N GLN A 64 8.27 0.70 0.57
CA GLN A 64 8.89 -0.57 0.18
C GLN A 64 8.07 -1.34 -0.86
N GLY A 65 6.86 -0.86 -1.17
CA GLY A 65 5.93 -1.54 -2.08
C GLY A 65 5.01 -2.56 -1.39
N LEU A 66 5.07 -2.68 -0.06
CA LEU A 66 4.09 -3.40 0.75
C LEU A 66 2.75 -2.68 0.69
N ARG A 67 1.65 -3.42 0.84
CA ARG A 67 0.32 -2.91 0.48
C ARG A 67 -0.81 -3.46 1.32
N ILE A 68 -1.87 -2.66 1.38
CA ILE A 68 -3.20 -3.09 1.77
C ILE A 68 -4.06 -3.17 0.50
N ILE A 69 -4.55 -4.35 0.15
CA ILE A 69 -5.37 -4.60 -1.06
C ILE A 69 -6.49 -5.59 -0.81
N TYR A 70 -7.60 -5.44 -1.54
CA TYR A 70 -8.65 -6.45 -1.57
C TYR A 70 -8.24 -7.62 -2.48
N ASN A 71 -8.22 -8.83 -1.93
CA ASN A 71 -8.06 -10.06 -2.69
C ASN A 71 -9.44 -10.62 -3.06
N ALA A 72 -9.82 -10.50 -4.34
CA ALA A 72 -11.11 -10.93 -4.84
C ALA A 72 -11.35 -12.45 -4.73
N PHE A 73 -10.28 -13.28 -4.79
CA PHE A 73 -10.39 -14.73 -4.69
C PHE A 73 -10.70 -15.17 -3.27
N ALA A 74 -9.95 -14.64 -2.31
CA ALA A 74 -10.13 -14.93 -0.90
C ALA A 74 -11.24 -14.08 -0.24
N LYS A 75 -11.82 -13.14 -1.01
CA LYS A 75 -12.85 -12.17 -0.59
C LYS A 75 -12.50 -11.42 0.70
N GLN A 76 -11.21 -11.14 0.89
CA GLN A 76 -10.69 -10.51 2.10
C GLN A 76 -9.64 -9.47 1.75
N TRP A 77 -9.46 -8.51 2.65
CA TRP A 77 -8.33 -7.59 2.58
C TRP A 77 -7.06 -8.27 3.07
N ILE A 78 -5.97 -8.03 2.35
CA ILE A 78 -4.63 -8.44 2.75
C ILE A 78 -3.89 -7.18 3.17
N ASP A 79 -3.30 -7.22 4.37
CA ASP A 79 -2.40 -6.19 4.88
C ASP A 79 -0.96 -6.73 4.92
N GLU A 80 -0.12 -6.25 4.00
CA GLU A 80 1.33 -6.51 4.00
C GLU A 80 2.10 -5.38 4.71
N ILE A 81 1.47 -4.23 5.01
CA ILE A 81 2.12 -3.06 5.64
C ILE A 81 2.20 -3.26 7.15
N THR A 82 1.20 -3.89 7.75
CA THR A 82 1.03 -4.13 9.20
C THR A 82 0.76 -2.85 9.98
N ASP A 83 1.70 -1.90 9.95
CA ASP A 83 1.73 -0.74 10.82
C ASP A 83 2.10 0.55 10.09
N PHE A 84 1.48 1.66 10.48
CA PHE A 84 1.89 3.01 10.10
C PHE A 84 2.86 3.56 11.15
N ASN A 85 4.11 3.73 10.73
CA ASN A 85 5.19 4.16 11.61
C ASN A 85 5.52 5.65 11.43
N PRO A 86 5.97 6.33 12.50
CA PRO A 86 6.48 7.70 12.42
C PRO A 86 7.57 7.84 11.36
N GLY A 87 7.52 8.93 10.61
CA GLY A 87 8.48 9.21 9.54
C GLY A 87 8.25 8.43 8.24
N LYS A 88 7.13 7.72 8.09
CA LYS A 88 6.77 6.99 6.87
C LYS A 88 5.72 7.69 6.02
N GLY A 89 5.83 7.53 4.70
CA GLY A 89 4.84 7.96 3.72
C GLY A 89 4.08 6.79 3.10
N PHE A 90 2.83 7.06 2.72
CA PHE A 90 1.93 6.09 2.09
C PHE A 90 1.22 6.68 0.87
N LEU A 91 1.09 5.84 -0.16
CA LEU A 91 0.21 6.09 -1.30
C LEU A 91 -1.15 5.45 -1.01
N VAL A 92 -2.21 6.26 -0.97
CA VAL A 92 -3.57 5.80 -0.72
C VAL A 92 -4.40 6.06 -1.97
N LYS A 93 -4.96 5.00 -2.55
CA LYS A 93 -5.88 5.10 -3.68
C LYS A 93 -7.31 4.97 -3.20
N THR A 94 -8.15 5.93 -3.54
CA THR A 94 -9.59 5.91 -3.24
C THR A 94 -10.45 5.93 -4.50
N SER A 95 -11.65 5.36 -4.40
CA SER A 95 -12.67 5.29 -5.47
C SER A 95 -13.48 6.59 -5.58
N LYS A 96 -13.59 7.33 -4.48
CA LYS A 96 -14.35 8.57 -4.31
C LYS A 96 -13.61 9.52 -3.36
N GLU A 97 -14.06 10.76 -3.28
CA GLU A 97 -13.60 11.69 -2.26
C GLU A 97 -14.03 11.18 -0.88
N SER A 98 -13.12 11.19 0.08
CA SER A 98 -13.31 10.61 1.40
C SER A 98 -12.44 11.32 2.43
N THR A 99 -12.69 11.10 3.71
CA THR A 99 -11.88 11.65 4.80
C THR A 99 -11.32 10.53 5.66
N LEU A 100 -10.06 10.66 6.05
CA LEU A 100 -9.41 9.76 7.00
C LEU A 100 -9.12 10.53 8.29
N THR A 101 -9.78 10.15 9.37
CA THR A 101 -9.53 10.73 10.69
C THR A 101 -8.50 9.87 11.42
N ILE A 102 -7.40 10.49 11.81
CA ILE A 102 -6.36 9.88 12.64
C ILE A 102 -6.60 10.38 14.05
N ASP A 103 -6.99 9.47 14.93
CA ASP A 103 -7.08 9.73 16.36
C ASP A 103 -5.83 9.18 17.04
N GLN A 104 -5.46 9.78 18.17
CA GLN A 104 -4.38 9.28 18.99
C GLN A 104 -4.92 8.05 19.72
N SER A 105 -4.78 6.87 19.13
CA SER A 105 -5.17 5.64 19.81
C SER A 105 -4.22 5.42 20.99
N GLN A 106 -4.62 5.90 22.17
CA GLN A 106 -4.07 5.51 23.46
C GLN A 106 -3.87 4.00 23.43
N GLN A 107 -2.66 3.54 23.75
CA GLN A 107 -2.33 2.11 23.86
C GLN A 107 -3.45 1.36 24.61
N LEU A 108 -4.38 0.75 23.88
CA LEU A 108 -5.19 -0.31 24.44
C LEU A 108 -4.26 -1.52 24.50
N LYS A 109 -3.59 -1.61 25.65
CA LYS A 109 -3.11 -2.80 26.33
C LYS A 109 -2.96 -3.99 25.41
N ARG A 110 -1.71 -4.40 25.12
CA ARG A 110 -1.32 -5.71 24.59
C ARG A 110 -2.33 -6.80 24.97
N SER A 111 -3.37 -6.98 24.17
CA SER A 111 -4.19 -8.18 24.21
C SER A 111 -3.46 -9.13 23.29
N LYS A 112 -2.89 -10.17 23.90
CA LYS A 112 -2.43 -11.39 23.22
C LYS A 112 -3.44 -11.80 22.15
N TYR A 113 -3.23 -11.37 20.91
CA TYR A 113 -3.68 -12.13 19.77
C TYR A 113 -2.51 -13.01 19.39
N ASN A 114 -2.58 -14.26 19.82
CA ASN A 114 -1.83 -15.33 19.19
C ASN A 114 -2.39 -15.46 17.78
N SER A 115 -1.73 -14.83 16.82
CA SER A 115 -1.85 -15.20 15.41
C SER A 115 -0.44 -15.37 14.86
N GLU A 116 0.24 -16.40 15.37
CA GLU A 116 1.22 -17.11 14.57
C GLU A 116 0.49 -17.82 13.43
N SER A 117 0.07 -17.05 12.44
CA SER A 117 0.07 -17.53 11.08
C SER A 117 1.23 -16.83 10.40
N HIS A 118 2.45 -17.28 10.73
CA HIS A 118 3.58 -17.10 9.83
C HIS A 118 3.19 -17.80 8.53
N ILE A 119 2.59 -17.07 7.60
CA ILE A 119 2.56 -17.52 6.22
C ILE A 119 4.02 -17.38 5.80
N ASN A 120 4.75 -18.48 5.84
CA ASN A 120 6.04 -18.58 5.16
C ASN A 120 5.74 -18.44 3.66
N ILE A 121 5.61 -17.21 3.19
CA ILE A 121 5.72 -16.94 1.77
C ILE A 121 7.21 -17.14 1.51
N THR A 122 7.58 -18.35 1.10
CA THR A 122 8.81 -18.55 0.34
C THR A 122 8.62 -17.72 -0.92
N LEU A 123 9.06 -16.47 -0.87
CA LEU A 123 9.32 -15.67 -2.05
C LEU A 123 10.35 -16.49 -2.82
N ASN A 124 9.89 -17.27 -3.78
CA ASN A 124 10.78 -17.84 -4.76
C ASN A 124 11.36 -16.63 -5.48
N SER A 125 12.54 -16.19 -5.04
CA SER A 125 13.30 -15.13 -5.67
C SER A 125 13.36 -15.51 -7.15
N ALA A 126 12.71 -14.74 -8.02
CA ALA A 126 12.72 -15.05 -9.44
C ALA A 126 14.18 -15.14 -9.88
N SER A 127 14.65 -16.35 -10.21
CA SER A 127 16.04 -16.62 -10.62
C SER A 127 16.45 -15.86 -11.88
N HIS A 128 15.49 -15.24 -12.55
CA HIS A 128 15.62 -14.60 -13.86
C HIS A 128 15.52 -13.06 -13.77
N TYR A 129 15.31 -12.50 -12.57
CA TYR A 129 15.25 -11.04 -12.39
C TYR A 129 16.26 -10.59 -11.33
N GLN A 130 17.44 -10.20 -11.79
CA GLN A 130 18.38 -9.44 -10.97
C GLN A 130 18.12 -7.95 -11.20
N PRO A 131 17.62 -7.20 -10.19
CA PRO A 131 17.48 -5.76 -10.33
C PRO A 131 18.87 -5.13 -10.53
N VAL A 132 19.05 -4.36 -11.60
CA VAL A 132 20.31 -3.64 -11.92
C VAL A 132 20.39 -2.28 -11.21
N TRP A 133 19.58 -2.06 -10.18
CA TRP A 133 19.50 -0.80 -9.47
C TRP A 133 19.31 -1.05 -7.98
N GLU A 134 19.90 -0.20 -7.15
CA GLU A 134 19.76 -0.20 -5.68
C GLU A 134 18.73 0.87 -5.26
N GLY A 135 17.80 0.51 -4.37
CA GLY A 135 16.80 1.42 -3.78
C GLY A 135 15.38 0.82 -3.72
N TYR A 136 14.35 1.67 -3.65
CA TYR A 136 12.93 1.28 -3.76
C TYR A 136 12.31 1.70 -5.10
N PRO A 137 11.59 0.80 -5.81
CA PRO A 137 11.15 1.10 -7.16
C PRO A 137 9.99 2.09 -7.10
N TYR A 138 10.19 3.29 -7.66
CA TYR A 138 9.09 4.25 -7.82
C TYR A 138 8.02 3.65 -8.74
N ASN A 139 6.84 3.37 -8.19
CA ASN A 139 5.70 2.77 -8.90
C ASN A 139 6.00 1.35 -9.45
N SER A 140 6.34 0.42 -8.57
CA SER A 140 6.61 -0.97 -8.94
C SER A 140 5.39 -1.67 -9.54
N LEU A 141 5.59 -2.26 -10.72
CA LEU A 141 4.60 -3.15 -11.34
C LEU A 141 4.68 -4.50 -10.63
N LYS A 142 3.57 -4.91 -10.00
CA LYS A 142 3.42 -6.26 -9.45
C LYS A 142 2.26 -6.95 -10.17
N LEU A 143 2.59 -7.92 -11.01
CA LEU A 143 1.63 -8.76 -11.71
C LEU A 143 1.31 -9.97 -10.83
N TRP A 144 0.02 -10.23 -10.64
CA TRP A 144 -0.45 -11.50 -10.09
C TRP A 144 -0.97 -12.31 -11.27
N VAL A 145 -0.27 -13.39 -11.60
CA VAL A 145 -0.78 -14.36 -12.57
C VAL A 145 -1.53 -15.42 -11.78
N VAL A 146 -2.83 -15.52 -12.01
CA VAL A 146 -3.70 -16.50 -11.35
C VAL A 146 -4.35 -17.31 -12.46
N ASP A 147 -4.25 -18.64 -12.33
CA ASP A 147 -4.77 -19.72 -13.20
C ASP A 147 -5.59 -19.25 -14.41
N VAL A 148 -5.04 -19.47 -15.60
CA VAL A 148 -5.69 -19.14 -16.87
C VAL A 148 -6.58 -20.33 -17.24
N ASN A 149 -7.86 -20.33 -16.79
CA ASN A 149 -8.88 -21.36 -17.09
C ASN A 149 -8.38 -22.60 -17.86
N GLY A 150 -7.75 -23.54 -17.16
CA GLY A 150 -7.33 -24.83 -17.73
C GLY A 150 -5.93 -24.88 -18.34
N PHE A 151 -5.11 -23.84 -18.19
CA PHE A 151 -3.71 -23.83 -18.61
C PHE A 151 -2.78 -23.81 -17.39
N VAL A 152 -1.96 -24.86 -17.29
CA VAL A 152 -0.80 -24.86 -16.41
C VAL A 152 0.26 -23.96 -17.05
N ILE A 153 0.76 -22.98 -16.29
CA ILE A 153 1.85 -22.12 -16.73
C ILE A 153 3.16 -22.82 -16.39
N GLU A 154 3.99 -23.07 -17.40
CA GLU A 154 5.28 -23.72 -17.27
C GLU A 154 6.43 -22.70 -17.36
N GLU A 155 7.63 -23.12 -16.97
CA GLU A 155 8.83 -22.31 -17.15
C GLU A 155 9.05 -22.03 -18.66
N ASN A 156 9.26 -20.77 -19.02
CA ASN A 156 9.39 -20.24 -20.40
C ASN A 156 8.09 -19.94 -21.17
N ASP A 157 6.93 -19.96 -20.52
CA ASP A 157 5.69 -19.46 -21.14
C ASP A 157 5.70 -17.93 -21.31
N GLU A 158 5.26 -17.46 -22.49
CA GLU A 158 5.13 -16.03 -22.80
C GLU A 158 3.67 -15.56 -22.62
N GLY A 159 3.46 -14.61 -21.70
CA GLY A 159 2.18 -13.93 -21.52
C GLY A 159 2.10 -12.62 -22.31
N ARG A 160 0.92 -12.31 -22.87
CA ARG A 160 0.62 -10.99 -23.46
C ARG A 160 -0.51 -10.31 -22.69
N MET A 161 -0.30 -9.05 -22.31
CA MET A 161 -1.33 -8.21 -21.70
C MET A 161 -2.05 -7.40 -22.78
N TYR A 162 -3.37 -7.57 -22.88
CA TYR A 162 -4.22 -6.75 -23.75
C TYR A 162 -5.03 -5.78 -22.90
N ARG A 163 -5.12 -4.52 -23.33
CA ARG A 163 -6.14 -3.60 -22.83
C ARG A 163 -7.45 -4.00 -23.50
N LEU A 164 -8.46 -4.39 -22.72
CA LEU A 164 -9.81 -4.54 -23.26
C LEU A 164 -10.26 -3.16 -23.76
N GLY A 165 -10.39 -3.01 -25.07
CA GLY A 165 -11.05 -1.86 -25.68
C GLY A 165 -12.54 -1.93 -25.40
N GLU A 166 -13.19 -0.78 -25.25
CA GLU A 166 -14.64 -0.67 -25.32
C GLU A 166 -15.08 -0.93 -26.76
N ASP A 167 -15.06 -2.19 -27.18
CA ASP A 167 -15.67 -2.59 -28.44
C ASP A 167 -17.12 -3.00 -28.18
N ASN A 168 -18.00 -2.14 -28.68
CA ASN A 168 -19.44 -2.28 -28.68
C ASN A 168 -19.88 -3.69 -29.09
N PHE A 169 -20.75 -4.27 -28.26
CA PHE A 169 -21.64 -5.36 -28.68
C PHE A 169 -22.48 -4.88 -29.87
N ILE A 170 -22.43 -5.61 -30.98
CA ILE A 170 -23.50 -5.68 -31.97
C ILE A 170 -23.98 -7.12 -32.01
#